data_AF-A0A968TJ29-F1
#
_entry.id   AF-A0A968TJ29-F1
#
_cell.length_a   1.000
_cell.length_b   1.000
_cell.length_c   1.000
_cell.angle_alpha   90.00
_cell.angle_beta   90.00
_cell.angle_gamma   90.00
#
_symmetry.space_group_name_H-M   'P 1'
#
loop_
_entity.id
_entity.type
_entity.pdbx_description
1 polymer ?
#
loop_
_entity_poly.entity_id
_entity_poly.type
_entity_poly.pdbx_seq_one_letter_code
_entity_poly.pdbx_strand_id
1 'polypeptide(L)'
;MRFAGANDPNRGHFSLAIMQAQPSYPHVIARVSLLTKRPDAFLQERFIGDFRYRMNQRAQFIRGLNPGDRVVIRLFTPQNQLIGYTEAELLPTFASINLVLPSTADASRTIRTVYGSDRDENGAIDPGSDIFDYFTQVTGDQLHSTRATFLGEYPRSSNFQMQRLPAPTAQARYPDSFATGNFSLEGRTIAIFDANLAPALAALPGEMVQPTTLSNGTSVYEASRLILAYRSIGVSQGRLTETIDAPPE
;
A
#
# COMPACT_ATOMS: atom_id res chain seq x y z
N MET A 1 -17.29 3.66 26.42
CA MET A 1 -17.03 3.56 24.97
C MET A 1 -17.52 4.83 24.31
N ARG A 2 -16.61 5.72 23.86
CA ARG A 2 -16.96 6.84 22.99
C ARG A 2 -16.80 6.34 21.56
N PHE A 3 -17.90 6.26 20.82
CA PHE A 3 -17.85 6.07 19.37
C PHE A 3 -17.06 7.25 18.81
N ALA A 4 -15.90 6.99 18.18
CA ALA A 4 -15.29 7.96 17.28
C ALA A 4 -16.30 8.19 16.16
N GLY A 5 -17.06 9.28 16.28
CA GLY A 5 -18.21 9.57 15.44
C GLY A 5 -17.80 9.89 14.00
N ALA A 6 -18.80 10.02 13.13
CA ALA A 6 -18.69 10.43 11.73
C ALA A 6 -17.99 11.79 11.47
N ASN A 7 -17.36 12.40 12.50
CA ASN A 7 -16.76 13.73 12.52
C ASN A 7 -15.24 13.72 12.78
N ASP A 8 -14.57 12.56 12.75
CA ASP A 8 -13.10 12.55 12.79
C ASP A 8 -12.55 13.17 11.48
N PRO A 9 -11.82 14.30 11.52
CA PRO A 9 -11.27 14.95 10.33
C PRO A 9 -10.22 14.10 9.63
N ASN A 10 -9.68 13.09 10.31
CA ASN A 10 -8.64 12.18 9.82
C ASN A 10 -9.18 10.81 9.41
N ARG A 11 -10.50 10.70 9.34
CA ARG A 11 -11.21 9.48 8.95
C ARG A 11 -10.74 8.99 7.58
N GLY A 12 -10.17 7.79 7.53
CA GLY A 12 -9.65 7.18 6.30
C GLY A 12 -8.29 7.72 5.83
N HIS A 13 -7.69 8.71 6.51
CA HIS A 13 -6.32 9.12 6.21
C HIS A 13 -5.33 8.03 6.61
N PHE A 14 -4.18 8.01 5.97
CA PHE A 14 -3.11 7.09 6.35
C PHE A 14 -1.74 7.68 6.11
N SER A 15 -0.76 7.12 6.81
CA SER A 15 0.64 7.23 6.44
C SER A 15 1.17 5.90 5.93
N LEU A 16 2.08 5.96 4.97
CA LEU A 16 2.76 4.80 4.41
C LEU A 16 4.25 4.96 4.64
N ALA A 17 4.85 4.00 5.35
CA ALA A 17 6.30 3.87 5.49
C ALA A 17 6.79 2.59 4.83
N ILE A 18 7.91 2.68 4.10
CA ILE A 18 8.60 1.52 3.54
C ILE A 18 9.91 1.34 4.29
N MET A 19 10.05 0.19 4.96
CA MET A 19 11.07 -0.04 5.96
C MET A 19 11.95 -1.23 5.60
N GLN A 20 13.21 -1.15 5.99
CA GLN A 20 14.15 -2.26 5.91
C GLN A 20 15.23 -2.07 6.97
N ALA A 21 15.46 -3.10 7.80
CA ALA A 21 16.44 -3.03 8.88
C ALA A 21 17.86 -2.79 8.36
N GLN A 22 18.20 -3.44 7.24
CA GLN A 22 19.45 -3.25 6.50
C GLN A 22 19.08 -2.88 5.07
N PRO A 23 19.11 -1.57 4.72
CA PRO A 23 18.76 -1.11 3.38
C PRO A 23 19.59 -1.81 2.29
N SER A 24 18.94 -2.58 1.42
CA SER A 24 19.54 -3.22 0.25
C SER A 24 19.30 -2.43 -1.03
N TYR A 25 18.33 -1.51 -1.02
CA TYR A 25 17.99 -0.65 -2.14
C TYR A 25 18.24 0.82 -1.79
N PRO A 26 18.78 1.64 -2.71
CA PRO A 26 18.92 3.08 -2.48
C PRO A 26 17.56 3.77 -2.34
N HIS A 27 16.56 3.25 -3.04
CA HIS A 27 15.16 3.61 -2.95
C HIS A 27 14.30 2.49 -3.56
N VAL A 28 13.00 2.55 -3.34
CA VAL A 28 11.99 1.78 -4.05
C VAL A 28 10.94 2.73 -4.60
N ILE A 29 10.15 2.25 -5.56
CA ILE A 29 9.00 2.96 -6.09
C ILE A 29 7.74 2.27 -5.56
N ALA A 30 6.94 2.99 -4.79
CA ALA A 30 5.63 2.54 -4.34
C ALA A 30 4.57 3.13 -5.27
N ARG A 31 3.93 2.27 -6.05
CA ARG A 31 2.69 2.62 -6.75
C ARG A 31 1.54 2.48 -5.76
N VAL A 32 0.84 3.58 -5.53
CA VAL A 32 -0.29 3.67 -4.62
C VAL A 32 -1.57 3.88 -5.42
N SER A 33 -2.62 3.17 -5.03
CA SER A 33 -3.93 3.23 -5.67
C SER A 33 -5.03 2.88 -4.67
N LEU A 34 -6.27 3.14 -5.07
CA LEU A 34 -7.43 3.08 -4.19
C LEU A 34 -8.57 2.28 -4.81
N LEU A 35 -9.06 1.30 -4.06
CA LEU A 35 -10.33 0.62 -4.28
C LEU A 35 -11.37 1.21 -3.32
N THR A 36 -12.35 1.94 -3.85
CA THR A 36 -13.38 2.58 -3.00
C THR A 36 -14.52 1.61 -2.69
N LYS A 37 -14.85 1.46 -1.41
CA LYS A 37 -15.86 0.52 -0.94
C LYS A 37 -17.27 0.99 -1.30
N ARG A 38 -18.10 0.04 -1.73
CA ARG A 38 -19.56 0.10 -1.84
C ARG A 38 -20.16 -0.99 -0.94
N PRO A 39 -21.46 -0.96 -0.63
CA PRO A 39 -22.08 -1.94 0.26
C PRO A 39 -21.74 -3.40 -0.09
N ASP A 40 -21.80 -3.75 -1.38
CA ASP A 40 -21.60 -5.12 -1.87
C ASP A 40 -20.51 -5.25 -2.95
N ALA A 41 -19.65 -4.24 -3.10
CA ALA A 41 -18.64 -4.21 -4.15
C ALA A 41 -17.48 -3.25 -3.82
N PHE A 42 -16.41 -3.32 -4.61
CA PHE A 42 -15.47 -2.21 -4.74
C PHE A 42 -15.68 -1.54 -6.09
N LEU A 43 -15.54 -0.22 -6.12
CA LEU A 43 -15.33 0.49 -7.38
C LEU A 43 -13.99 0.07 -7.98
N GLN A 44 -13.85 0.33 -9.27
CA GLN A 44 -12.59 0.15 -9.97
C GLN A 44 -11.42 0.85 -9.25
N GLU A 45 -10.27 0.17 -9.28
CA GLU A 45 -9.00 0.67 -8.78
C GLU A 45 -8.62 2.00 -9.45
N ARG A 46 -8.34 3.02 -8.63
CA ARG A 46 -7.94 4.35 -9.08
C ARG A 46 -6.50 4.62 -8.72
N PHE A 47 -5.70 4.99 -9.72
CA PHE A 47 -4.31 5.38 -9.52
C PHE A 47 -4.20 6.65 -8.68
N ILE A 48 -3.35 6.63 -7.65
CA ILE A 48 -3.00 7.81 -6.86
C ILE A 48 -1.63 8.33 -7.32
N GLY A 49 -0.64 7.47 -7.54
CA GLY A 49 0.68 7.92 -7.97
C GLY A 49 1.75 6.86 -7.81
N ASP A 50 2.89 7.13 -8.44
CA ASP A 50 4.14 6.42 -8.19
C ASP A 50 5.04 7.30 -7.31
N PHE A 51 5.50 6.77 -6.19
CA PHE A 51 6.25 7.51 -5.18
C PHE A 51 7.60 6.86 -4.93
N ARG A 52 8.68 7.61 -5.05
CA ARG A 52 10.04 7.13 -4.78
C ARG A 52 10.38 7.32 -3.30
N TYR A 53 10.43 6.21 -2.58
CA TYR A 53 10.78 6.12 -1.16
C TYR A 53 12.23 5.72 -0.98
N ARG A 54 13.02 6.48 -0.20
CA ARG A 54 14.21 5.90 0.45
C ARG A 54 13.75 4.99 1.59
N MET A 55 14.57 4.01 1.94
CA MET A 55 14.26 3.11 3.05
C MET A 55 14.07 3.89 4.35
N ASN A 56 13.05 3.48 5.11
CA ASN A 56 12.64 4.06 6.39
C ASN A 56 12.07 5.50 6.28
N GLN A 57 11.68 5.94 5.08
CA GLN A 57 10.87 7.14 4.89
C GLN A 57 9.38 6.86 5.00
N ARG A 58 8.62 7.92 5.29
CA ARG A 58 7.17 7.92 5.43
C ARG A 58 6.57 9.09 4.62
N ALA A 59 5.40 8.87 4.02
CA ALA A 59 4.54 9.94 3.54
C ALA A 59 3.13 9.79 4.10
N GLN A 60 2.39 10.88 4.13
CA GLN A 60 0.98 10.93 4.52
C GLN A 60 0.09 11.13 3.30
N PHE A 61 -1.05 10.47 3.31
CA PHE A 61 -2.09 10.55 2.30
C PHE A 61 -3.39 10.96 2.99
N ILE A 62 -3.86 12.15 2.64
CA ILE A 62 -4.99 12.79 3.29
C ILE A 62 -6.07 13.12 2.26
N ARG A 63 -7.31 13.30 2.71
CA ARG A 63 -8.49 13.76 1.94
C ARG A 63 -8.88 12.86 0.77
N GLY A 64 -10.19 12.73 0.55
CA GLY A 64 -10.73 11.92 -0.56
C GLY A 64 -10.64 10.41 -0.32
N LEU A 65 -10.45 10.01 0.92
CA LEU A 65 -10.33 8.64 1.40
C LEU A 65 -11.46 8.36 2.38
N ASN A 66 -11.99 7.13 2.39
CA ASN A 66 -13.01 6.72 3.33
C ASN A 66 -12.59 5.45 4.07
N PRO A 67 -13.00 5.28 5.34
CA PRO A 67 -12.85 4.01 6.03
C PRO A 67 -13.55 2.88 5.29
N GLY A 68 -12.90 1.74 5.27
CA GLY A 68 -13.33 0.59 4.49
C GLY A 68 -12.86 0.61 3.04
N ASP A 69 -12.43 1.76 2.49
CA ASP A 69 -11.69 1.76 1.22
C ASP A 69 -10.41 0.93 1.41
N ARG A 70 -9.89 0.36 0.31
CA ARG A 70 -8.62 -0.34 0.33
C ARG A 70 -7.58 0.45 -0.42
N VAL A 71 -6.46 0.72 0.24
CA VAL A 71 -5.26 1.17 -0.44
C VAL A 71 -4.52 -0.06 -0.98
N VAL A 72 -4.16 -0.02 -2.26
CA VAL A 72 -3.36 -1.04 -2.92
C VAL A 72 -1.96 -0.48 -3.13
N ILE A 73 -0.95 -1.26 -2.77
CA ILE A 73 0.46 -0.85 -2.84
C ILE A 73 1.24 -1.90 -3.61
N ARG A 74 1.82 -1.49 -4.75
CA ARG A 74 2.77 -2.29 -5.53
C ARG A 74 4.17 -1.68 -5.33
N LEU A 75 5.13 -2.48 -4.87
CA LEU A 75 6.51 -2.04 -4.64
C LEU A 75 7.42 -2.53 -5.76
N PHE A 76 8.17 -1.60 -6.35
CA PHE A 76 9.13 -1.87 -7.40
C PHE A 76 10.54 -1.46 -6.99
N THR A 77 11.54 -2.18 -7.49
CA THR A 77 12.94 -1.73 -7.45
C THR A 77 13.13 -0.50 -8.36
N PRO A 78 14.28 0.20 -8.27
CA PRO A 78 14.63 1.26 -9.22
C PRO A 78 14.72 0.78 -10.68
N GLN A 79 14.87 -0.52 -10.90
CA GLN A 79 14.90 -1.16 -12.22
C GLN A 79 13.51 -1.69 -12.64
N ASN A 80 12.44 -1.22 -12.00
CA ASN A 80 11.06 -1.60 -12.31
C ASN A 80 10.73 -3.09 -12.12
N GLN A 81 11.52 -3.81 -11.32
CA GLN A 81 11.16 -5.16 -10.91
C GLN A 81 10.16 -5.09 -9.75
N LEU A 82 9.00 -5.72 -9.88
CA LEU A 82 8.07 -5.84 -8.76
C LEU A 82 8.65 -6.76 -7.67
N ILE A 83 8.66 -6.27 -6.43
CA ILE A 83 9.21 -6.94 -5.25
C ILE A 83 8.22 -7.06 -4.09
N GLY A 84 7.04 -6.43 -4.20
CA GLY A 84 6.03 -6.50 -3.17
C GLY A 84 4.65 -6.07 -3.65
N TYR A 85 3.64 -6.61 -2.99
CA TYR A 85 2.24 -6.26 -3.20
C TYR A 85 1.52 -6.38 -1.86
N THR A 86 0.65 -5.44 -1.53
CA THR A 86 -0.31 -5.59 -0.44
C THR A 86 -1.53 -4.73 -0.71
N GLU A 87 -2.62 -5.07 -0.04
CA GLU A 87 -3.76 -4.19 0.18
C GLU A 87 -3.84 -3.85 1.67
N ALA A 88 -4.39 -2.72 2.06
CA ALA A 88 -4.73 -2.42 3.46
C ALA A 88 -6.09 -1.70 3.52
N GLU A 89 -6.93 -2.07 4.48
CA GLU A 89 -8.19 -1.37 4.73
C GLU A 89 -7.92 -0.04 5.47
N LEU A 90 -8.48 1.05 4.96
CA LEU A 90 -8.42 2.35 5.63
C LEU A 90 -9.33 2.36 6.86
N LEU A 91 -8.80 2.86 7.98
CA LEU A 91 -9.44 2.78 9.28
C LEU A 91 -10.38 3.98 9.53
N PRO A 92 -11.30 3.89 10.52
CA PRO A 92 -12.14 5.02 10.94
C PRO A 92 -11.36 6.24 11.47
N THR A 93 -10.09 6.05 11.83
CA THR A 93 -9.15 7.08 12.27
C THR A 93 -7.96 7.13 11.31
N PHE A 94 -7.02 8.05 11.52
CA PHE A 94 -5.73 8.00 10.84
C PHE A 94 -5.04 6.64 11.07
N ALA A 95 -4.52 6.04 10.00
CA ALA A 95 -3.83 4.74 10.03
C ALA A 95 -2.32 4.89 9.78
N SER A 96 -1.49 4.15 10.51
CA SER A 96 -0.06 4.01 10.19
C SER A 96 0.17 2.67 9.50
N ILE A 97 0.47 2.70 8.21
CA ILE A 97 0.80 1.52 7.38
C ILE A 97 2.31 1.41 7.23
N ASN A 98 2.87 0.28 7.63
CA ASN A 98 4.30 0.01 7.60
C ASN A 98 4.56 -1.24 6.78
N LEU A 99 5.25 -1.09 5.64
CA LEU A 99 5.68 -2.21 4.81
C LEU A 99 7.14 -2.51 5.12
N VAL A 100 7.42 -3.72 5.59
CA VAL A 100 8.77 -4.15 5.93
C VAL A 100 9.27 -5.10 4.84
N LEU A 101 10.34 -4.69 4.17
CA LEU A 101 11.12 -5.53 3.28
C LEU A 101 12.09 -6.39 4.09
N PRO A 102 12.42 -7.61 3.63
CA PRO A 102 13.36 -8.47 4.31
C PRO A 102 14.78 -7.89 4.24
N SER A 103 15.59 -8.11 5.27
CA SER A 103 17.01 -7.72 5.26
C SER A 103 17.92 -8.61 4.38
N THR A 104 17.42 -9.72 3.83
CA THR A 104 18.19 -10.69 3.05
C THR A 104 17.50 -11.05 1.72
N ALA A 105 18.30 -11.45 0.72
CA ALA A 105 17.84 -11.70 -0.65
C ALA A 105 16.93 -12.93 -0.80
N ASP A 106 17.03 -13.91 0.10
CA ASP A 106 16.27 -15.17 0.03
C ASP A 106 14.75 -14.97 0.22
N ALA A 107 14.35 -13.80 0.73
CA ALA A 107 12.95 -13.41 0.89
C ALA A 107 12.52 -12.30 -0.08
N SER A 108 13.31 -12.01 -1.14
CA SER A 108 13.26 -10.82 -2.01
C SER A 108 11.93 -10.46 -2.71
N ARG A 109 10.85 -11.23 -2.50
CA ARG A 109 9.50 -10.96 -3.01
C ARG A 109 8.39 -11.16 -1.97
N THR A 110 8.74 -11.22 -0.69
CA THR A 110 7.79 -11.25 0.42
C THR A 110 7.86 -9.92 1.16
N ILE A 111 6.71 -9.33 1.46
CA ILE A 111 6.61 -8.14 2.30
C ILE A 111 5.77 -8.44 3.53
N ARG A 112 6.16 -7.87 4.66
CA ARG A 112 5.34 -7.84 5.87
C ARG A 112 4.62 -6.52 5.93
N THR A 113 3.31 -6.55 6.14
CA THR A 113 2.48 -5.37 6.33
C THR A 113 2.06 -5.31 7.80
N VAL A 114 2.44 -4.23 8.49
CA VAL A 114 2.00 -3.95 9.86
C VAL A 114 1.25 -2.62 9.87
N TYR A 115 -0.03 -2.64 10.24
CA TYR A 115 -0.79 -1.41 10.32
C TYR A 115 -1.86 -1.40 11.42
N GLY A 116 -2.20 -0.19 11.86
CA GLY A 116 -3.17 0.07 12.93
C GLY A 116 -3.46 1.57 13.06
N SER A 117 -4.26 1.93 14.05
CA SER A 117 -4.63 3.33 14.31
C SER A 117 -3.44 4.15 14.84
N ASP A 118 -3.31 5.38 14.38
CA ASP A 118 -2.29 6.38 14.76
C ASP A 118 -3.01 7.72 14.94
N ARG A 119 -3.85 7.83 15.97
CA ARG A 119 -4.82 8.93 16.10
C ARG A 119 -4.15 10.28 16.38
N ASP A 120 -2.94 10.26 16.92
CA ASP A 120 -2.13 11.45 17.17
C ASP A 120 -1.16 11.80 16.03
N GLU A 121 -1.21 11.03 14.92
CA GLU A 121 -0.48 11.25 13.67
C GLU A 121 1.05 11.30 13.85
N ASN A 122 1.57 10.65 14.89
CA ASN A 122 3.00 10.64 15.20
C ASN A 122 3.78 9.60 14.37
N GLY A 123 3.08 8.80 13.55
CA GLY A 123 3.63 7.77 12.68
C GLY A 123 3.76 6.40 13.36
N ALA A 124 3.48 6.28 14.65
CA ALA A 124 3.46 5.02 15.39
C ALA A 124 2.03 4.52 15.58
N ILE A 125 1.88 3.19 15.69
CA ILE A 125 0.58 2.62 15.99
C ILE A 125 0.27 2.83 17.48
N ASP A 126 -0.89 3.40 17.78
CA ASP A 126 -1.34 3.72 19.13
C ASP A 126 -1.39 2.47 20.04
N PRO A 127 -0.89 2.56 21.28
CA PRO A 127 -1.04 1.49 22.26
C PRO A 127 -2.51 1.12 22.48
N GLY A 128 -2.79 -0.19 22.52
CA GLY A 128 -4.15 -0.73 22.74
C GLY A 128 -5.09 -0.63 21.53
N SER A 129 -4.61 -0.15 20.38
CA SER A 129 -5.34 -0.27 19.11
C SER A 129 -5.21 -1.67 18.51
N ASP A 130 -6.10 -1.99 17.56
CA ASP A 130 -5.93 -3.18 16.75
C ASP A 130 -4.72 -3.04 15.83
N ILE A 131 -3.90 -4.10 15.81
CA ILE A 131 -2.72 -4.20 14.96
C ILE A 131 -2.92 -5.36 14.02
N PHE A 132 -2.93 -5.08 12.73
CA PHE A 132 -2.92 -6.07 11.67
C PHE A 132 -1.47 -6.30 11.25
N ASP A 133 -1.09 -7.56 11.10
CA ASP A 133 0.28 -8.00 10.86
C ASP A 133 0.26 -9.27 10.02
N TYR A 134 0.58 -9.15 8.75
CA TYR A 134 0.51 -10.27 7.81
C TYR A 134 1.56 -10.15 6.72
N PHE A 135 1.68 -11.22 5.93
CA PHE A 135 2.66 -11.32 4.87
C PHE A 135 1.98 -11.49 3.53
N THR A 136 2.59 -10.91 2.51
CA THR A 136 2.19 -11.15 1.12
C THR A 136 3.42 -11.54 0.33
N GLN A 137 3.31 -12.58 -0.49
CA GLN A 137 4.38 -13.05 -1.36
C GLN A 137 3.98 -12.86 -2.82
N VAL A 138 4.89 -12.27 -3.59
CA VAL A 138 4.77 -12.10 -5.03
C VAL A 138 5.50 -13.23 -5.75
N THR A 139 4.86 -13.83 -6.76
CA THR A 139 5.44 -14.87 -7.62
C THR A 139 5.21 -14.55 -9.10
N GLY A 140 6.02 -15.13 -9.98
CA GLY A 140 5.99 -14.87 -11.43
C GLY A 140 7.01 -13.82 -11.87
N ASP A 141 7.47 -13.96 -13.11
CA ASP A 141 8.61 -13.20 -13.64
C ASP A 141 8.24 -12.19 -14.72
N GLN A 142 6.99 -12.25 -15.20
CA GLN A 142 6.41 -11.29 -16.16
C GLN A 142 5.18 -10.63 -15.53
N LEU A 143 5.00 -9.33 -15.74
CA LEU A 143 3.89 -8.53 -15.17
C LEU A 143 2.54 -9.26 -15.21
N HIS A 144 2.07 -9.69 -16.39
CA HIS A 144 0.75 -10.33 -16.53
C HIS A 144 0.64 -11.71 -15.89
N SER A 145 1.77 -12.38 -15.67
CA SER A 145 1.84 -13.66 -14.95
C SER A 145 2.01 -13.49 -13.44
N THR A 146 2.36 -12.28 -12.99
CA THR A 146 2.65 -12.03 -11.59
C THR A 146 1.40 -12.20 -10.74
N ARG A 147 1.56 -12.89 -9.62
CA ARG A 147 0.51 -13.15 -8.63
C ARG A 147 0.98 -12.71 -7.24
N ALA A 148 0.04 -12.30 -6.40
CA ALA A 148 0.28 -12.07 -4.99
C ALA A 148 -0.53 -13.05 -4.15
N THR A 149 0.13 -13.68 -3.18
CA THR A 149 -0.48 -14.59 -2.21
C THR A 149 -0.46 -13.93 -0.84
N PHE A 150 -1.63 -13.70 -0.26
CA PHE A 150 -1.80 -13.26 1.12
C PHE A 150 -1.69 -14.46 2.03
N LEU A 151 -0.61 -14.52 2.81
CA LEU A 151 -0.25 -15.69 3.59
C LEU A 151 -0.98 -15.70 4.93
N GLY A 152 -1.73 -16.77 5.22
CA GLY A 152 -2.30 -16.99 6.55
C GLY A 152 -1.23 -17.30 7.60
N GLU A 153 -0.10 -17.86 7.16
CA GLU A 153 1.04 -18.19 8.02
C GLU A 153 2.35 -17.85 7.33
N TYR A 154 3.35 -17.39 8.09
CA TYR A 154 4.71 -17.20 7.61
C TYR A 154 5.71 -17.53 8.73
N PRO A 155 6.79 -18.30 8.46
CA PRO A 155 7.76 -18.62 9.50
C PRO A 155 8.31 -17.37 10.19
N ARG A 156 8.41 -17.40 11.52
CA ARG A 156 9.04 -16.31 12.27
C ARG A 156 10.44 -16.08 11.73
N SER A 157 10.70 -14.86 11.26
CA SER A 157 11.97 -14.49 10.66
C SER A 157 12.41 -13.14 11.18
N SER A 158 13.66 -13.06 11.65
CA SER A 158 14.30 -11.81 12.05
C SER A 158 14.47 -10.85 10.88
N ASN A 159 14.36 -11.33 9.63
CA ASN A 159 14.50 -10.51 8.43
C ASN A 159 13.45 -9.39 8.34
N PHE A 160 12.34 -9.51 9.06
CA PHE A 160 11.24 -8.54 9.10
C PHE A 160 11.08 -7.85 10.46
N GLN A 161 12.07 -7.99 11.35
CA GLN A 161 12.05 -7.35 12.66
C GLN A 161 12.43 -5.86 12.53
N MET A 162 11.60 -4.99 13.10
CA MET A 162 11.88 -3.56 13.24
C MET A 162 11.71 -3.14 14.71
N GLN A 163 12.52 -2.20 15.19
CA GLN A 163 12.55 -1.82 16.62
C GLN A 163 11.23 -1.21 17.13
N ARG A 164 10.46 -0.55 16.25
CA ARG A 164 9.22 0.17 16.61
C ARG A 164 7.94 -0.53 16.15
N LEU A 165 8.06 -1.76 15.68
CA LEU A 165 6.92 -2.61 15.29
C LEU A 165 6.89 -3.83 16.21
N PRO A 166 5.72 -4.47 16.39
CA PRO A 166 5.64 -5.77 17.02
C PRO A 166 6.61 -6.77 16.38
N ALA A 167 7.07 -7.74 17.16
CA ALA A 167 7.87 -8.83 16.63
C ALA A 167 7.03 -9.65 15.61
N PRO A 168 7.62 -10.09 14.47
CA PRO A 168 6.93 -10.96 13.53
C PRO A 168 6.39 -12.21 14.22
N THR A 169 5.10 -12.47 14.02
CA THR A 169 4.47 -13.69 14.52
C THR A 169 4.29 -14.69 13.38
N ALA A 170 4.08 -15.97 13.73
CA ALA A 170 3.94 -17.02 12.72
C ALA A 170 2.57 -16.99 12.03
N GLN A 171 1.56 -16.51 12.76
CA GLN A 171 0.16 -16.48 12.37
C GLN A 171 -0.16 -15.05 11.92
N ALA A 172 -0.71 -14.92 10.72
CA ALA A 172 -1.11 -13.61 10.22
C ALA A 172 -2.33 -13.08 11.01
N ARG A 173 -2.39 -11.77 11.19
CA ARG A 173 -3.54 -11.06 11.76
C ARG A 173 -4.10 -10.10 10.71
N TYR A 174 -5.15 -10.54 10.04
CA TYR A 174 -5.88 -9.76 9.06
C TYR A 174 -7.04 -8.98 9.70
N PRO A 175 -7.49 -7.86 9.11
CA PRO A 175 -8.79 -7.29 9.45
C PRO A 175 -9.92 -8.25 9.04
N ASP A 176 -11.07 -8.17 9.70
CA ASP A 176 -12.23 -9.04 9.44
C ASP A 176 -12.66 -9.04 7.97
N SER A 177 -12.52 -7.89 7.28
CA SER A 177 -12.86 -7.74 5.86
C SER A 177 -11.91 -8.49 4.92
N PHE A 178 -10.73 -8.90 5.39
CA PHE A 178 -9.75 -9.69 4.65
C PHE A 178 -9.81 -11.17 5.06
N ALA A 179 -10.24 -11.47 6.29
CA ALA A 179 -10.39 -12.84 6.77
C ALA A 179 -11.69 -13.50 6.26
N THR A 180 -12.77 -12.74 6.08
CA THR A 180 -14.10 -13.30 5.79
C THR A 180 -14.84 -12.59 4.65
N GLY A 181 -15.86 -13.25 4.11
CA GLY A 181 -16.74 -12.69 3.08
C GLY A 181 -16.16 -12.68 1.66
N ASN A 182 -16.89 -12.03 0.74
CA ASN A 182 -16.61 -12.06 -0.70
C ASN A 182 -15.28 -11.38 -1.07
N PHE A 183 -14.83 -10.42 -0.26
CA PHE A 183 -13.60 -9.67 -0.49
C PHE A 183 -12.43 -10.16 0.38
N SER A 184 -12.56 -11.31 1.02
CA SER A 184 -11.46 -11.92 1.77
C SER A 184 -10.23 -12.10 0.89
N LEU A 185 -9.07 -11.92 1.51
CA LEU A 185 -7.75 -12.07 0.92
C LEU A 185 -6.92 -13.13 1.64
N GLU A 186 -7.16 -13.38 2.93
CA GLU A 186 -6.39 -14.36 3.71
C GLU A 186 -6.34 -15.73 3.03
N GLY A 187 -5.11 -16.25 2.84
CA GLY A 187 -4.84 -17.52 2.18
C GLY A 187 -5.07 -17.53 0.67
N ARG A 188 -5.41 -16.39 0.05
CA ARG A 188 -5.74 -16.31 -1.38
C ARG A 188 -4.56 -15.83 -2.22
N THR A 189 -4.50 -16.37 -3.43
CA THR A 189 -3.64 -15.89 -4.51
C THR A 189 -4.47 -15.11 -5.52
N ILE A 190 -4.04 -13.89 -5.82
CA ILE A 190 -4.72 -13.01 -6.77
C ILE A 190 -3.79 -12.58 -7.91
N ALA A 191 -4.39 -12.27 -9.06
CA ALA A 191 -3.70 -11.54 -10.11
C ALA A 191 -3.59 -10.07 -9.72
N ILE A 192 -2.37 -9.53 -9.79
CA ILE A 192 -2.09 -8.13 -9.43
C ILE A 192 -2.06 -7.19 -10.63
N PHE A 193 -1.99 -7.77 -11.83
CA PHE A 193 -2.14 -7.13 -13.13
C PHE A 193 -3.19 -7.90 -13.92
N ASP A 194 -4.36 -7.30 -14.09
CA ASP A 194 -5.43 -7.83 -14.93
C ASP A 194 -5.75 -6.89 -16.10
N ALA A 195 -6.56 -7.38 -17.04
CA ALA A 195 -6.90 -6.64 -18.25
C ALA A 195 -7.81 -5.42 -18.01
N ASN A 196 -8.44 -5.31 -16.83
CA ASN A 196 -9.34 -4.23 -16.46
C ASN A 196 -8.62 -3.11 -15.69
N LEU A 197 -7.32 -3.23 -15.44
CA LEU A 197 -6.53 -2.17 -14.83
C LEU A 197 -6.44 -0.94 -15.74
N ALA A 198 -6.43 0.23 -15.11
CA ALA A 198 -6.14 1.49 -15.79
C ALA A 198 -4.74 1.47 -16.43
N PRO A 199 -4.50 2.19 -17.53
CA PRO A 199 -3.19 2.25 -18.18
C PRO A 199 -2.04 2.57 -17.22
N ALA A 200 -2.21 3.53 -16.32
CA ALA A 200 -1.19 3.90 -15.33
C ALA A 200 -0.91 2.78 -14.31
N LEU A 201 -1.89 1.91 -14.02
CA LEU A 201 -1.72 0.78 -13.11
C LEU A 201 -1.04 -0.41 -13.79
N ALA A 202 -1.26 -0.60 -15.10
CA ALA A 202 -0.72 -1.69 -15.89
C ALA A 202 0.71 -1.45 -16.43
N ALA A 203 1.07 -0.19 -16.67
CA ALA A 203 2.39 0.20 -17.18
C ALA A 203 3.50 0.08 -16.12
N LEU A 204 4.77 0.01 -16.51
CA LEU A 204 5.87 0.09 -15.53
C LEU A 204 5.97 1.52 -14.95
N PRO A 205 6.50 1.68 -13.72
CA PRO A 205 6.75 3.01 -13.19
C PRO A 205 7.64 3.85 -14.10
N GLY A 206 7.30 5.13 -14.29
CA GLY A 206 8.02 6.05 -15.17
C GLY A 206 7.61 6.02 -16.65
N GLU A 207 6.85 5.03 -17.11
CA GLU A 207 6.38 4.99 -18.51
C GLU A 207 5.25 6.00 -18.76
N MET A 208 4.27 6.05 -17.85
CA MET A 208 3.09 6.91 -17.97
C MET A 208 3.17 8.15 -17.09
N VAL A 209 3.78 8.02 -15.91
CA VAL A 209 3.89 9.09 -14.89
C VAL A 209 5.27 9.00 -14.26
N GLN A 210 5.94 10.14 -14.12
CA GLN A 210 7.23 10.20 -13.43
C GLN A 210 7.04 9.98 -11.91
N PRO A 211 7.83 9.11 -11.26
CA PRO A 211 7.71 8.90 -9.82
C PRO A 211 8.05 10.17 -9.02
N THR A 212 7.12 10.60 -8.16
CA THR A 212 7.32 11.70 -7.23
C THR A 212 8.34 11.29 -6.16
N THR A 213 9.45 12.02 -6.04
CA THR A 213 10.44 11.73 -4.99
C THR A 213 10.02 12.37 -3.69
N LEU A 214 9.98 11.57 -2.62
CA LEU A 214 9.68 12.09 -1.29
C LEU A 214 10.77 13.06 -0.83
N SER A 215 10.35 14.15 -0.19
CA SER A 215 11.25 15.09 0.44
C SER A 215 11.89 14.48 1.70
N ASN A 216 12.96 15.11 2.22
CA ASN A 216 13.62 14.64 3.45
C ASN A 216 12.80 14.97 4.72
N GLY A 217 11.68 15.69 4.60
CA GLY A 217 10.76 16.02 5.69
C GLY A 217 9.44 15.23 5.59
N THR A 218 8.38 15.74 6.22
CA THR A 218 7.04 15.14 6.09
C THR A 218 6.45 15.46 4.72
N SER A 219 6.41 14.47 3.83
CA SER A 219 5.65 14.59 2.56
C SER A 219 4.18 14.28 2.81
N VAL A 220 3.29 15.21 2.44
CA VAL A 220 1.84 15.07 2.60
C VAL A 220 1.18 15.23 1.23
N TYR A 221 0.34 14.26 0.85
CA TYR A 221 -0.32 14.23 -0.44
C TYR A 221 -1.84 14.19 -0.30
N GLU A 222 -2.55 15.07 -0.99
CA GLU A 222 -4.01 15.03 -1.06
C GLU A 222 -4.48 14.00 -2.10
N ALA A 223 -4.98 12.84 -1.64
CA ALA A 223 -5.33 11.73 -2.54
C ALA A 223 -6.44 12.11 -3.52
N SER A 224 -7.42 12.92 -3.12
CA SER A 224 -8.44 13.45 -4.04
C SER A 224 -7.86 14.27 -5.19
N ARG A 225 -6.85 15.12 -4.92
CA ARG A 225 -6.22 15.94 -5.96
C ARG A 225 -5.43 15.07 -6.92
N LEU A 226 -4.68 14.10 -6.41
CA LEU A 226 -3.91 13.17 -7.21
C LEU A 226 -4.80 12.30 -8.11
N ILE A 227 -5.90 11.76 -7.56
CA ILE A 227 -6.88 10.99 -8.34
C ILE A 227 -7.49 11.85 -9.46
N LEU A 228 -7.76 13.13 -9.19
CA LEU A 228 -8.26 14.06 -10.21
C LEU A 228 -7.19 14.37 -11.27
N ALA A 229 -5.95 14.62 -10.86
CA ALA A 229 -4.82 14.93 -11.75
C ALA A 229 -4.56 13.78 -12.73
N TYR A 230 -4.61 12.54 -12.27
CA TYR A 230 -4.36 11.36 -13.09
C TYR A 230 -5.62 10.71 -13.67
N ARG A 231 -6.78 11.36 -13.58
CA ARG A 231 -8.07 10.76 -13.95
C ARG A 231 -8.09 10.14 -15.35
N SER A 232 -7.39 10.74 -16.32
CA SER A 232 -7.39 10.30 -17.72
C SER A 232 -6.68 8.95 -17.95
N ILE A 233 -5.70 8.61 -17.12
CA ILE A 233 -4.89 7.37 -17.24
C ILE A 233 -5.02 6.44 -16.02
N GLY A 234 -5.63 6.94 -14.95
CA GLY A 234 -5.72 6.32 -13.63
C GLY A 234 -7.03 5.61 -13.32
N VAL A 235 -7.96 5.57 -14.26
CA VAL A 235 -9.18 4.73 -14.24
C VAL A 235 -9.24 3.92 -15.54
N SER A 236 -9.94 2.78 -15.62
CA SER A 236 -10.01 2.07 -16.91
C SER A 236 -10.87 2.84 -17.89
N GLN A 237 -10.23 3.68 -18.68
CA GLN A 237 -10.70 4.09 -19.98
C GLN A 237 -9.52 3.93 -20.94
N GLY A 238 -9.78 3.36 -22.11
CA GLY A 238 -8.77 2.92 -23.05
C GLY A 238 -7.77 4.02 -23.45
N ARG A 239 -6.54 3.56 -23.73
CA ARG A 239 -5.34 4.23 -24.28
C ARG A 239 -5.36 5.76 -24.40
N LEU A 240 -4.47 6.40 -23.65
CA LEU A 240 -3.85 7.68 -23.99
C LEU A 240 -2.33 7.50 -24.11
N THR A 241 -1.72 8.20 -25.08
CA THR A 241 -0.34 8.00 -25.57
C THR A 241 0.67 9.05 -25.08
N GLU A 242 0.34 9.82 -24.03
CA GLU A 242 1.20 10.89 -23.52
C GLU A 242 1.58 10.65 -22.05
N THR A 243 2.88 10.80 -21.75
CA THR A 243 3.42 10.78 -20.39
C THR A 243 2.99 12.06 -19.67
N ILE A 244 2.42 11.93 -18.47
CA ILE A 244 1.95 13.06 -17.65
C ILE A 244 2.98 13.34 -16.55
N ASP A 245 3.41 14.59 -16.42
CA ASP A 245 4.26 15.03 -15.31
C ASP A 245 3.53 14.90 -13.97
N ALA A 246 4.27 14.58 -12.91
CA ALA A 246 3.69 14.55 -11.57
C ALA A 246 3.18 15.94 -11.16
N PRO A 247 1.99 16.05 -10.52
CA PRO A 247 1.51 17.32 -10.01
C PRO A 247 2.45 17.82 -8.90
N PRO A 248 2.58 19.16 -8.76
CA PRO A 248 3.42 19.76 -7.73
C PRO A 248 2.90 19.42 -6.32
N GLU A 249 3.84 19.37 -5.34
CA GLU A 249 3.60 19.10 -3.91
C GLU A 249 2.56 20.05 -3.27
#